data_AF-A0A2D5Y985-F1
#
_entry.id   AF-A0A2D5Y985-F1
#
_cell.length_a   1.000
_cell.length_b   1.000
_cell.length_c   1.000
_cell.angle_alpha   90.00
_cell.angle_beta   90.00
_cell.angle_gamma   90.00
#
_symmetry.space_group_name_H-M   'P 1'
#
loop_
_entity.id
_entity.type
_entity.pdbx_description
1 polymer ?
#
loop_
_entity_poly.entity_id
_entity_poly.type
_entity_poly.pdbx_seq_one_letter_code
_entity_poly.pdbx_strand_id
1 'polypeptide(L)'
;MRSHKEMDLVSNFMGLPSDRAETTTRPPLSMENLVEKVWEDWGIGEEETIESIISGNWQKIVGRNLSGKCAPVNLSKDGKTLLIRAASSTIKQELSFRKIEILKKINSLKDCRAVKNLRIN
;
A
#
# COMPACT_ATOMS: atom_id res chain seq x y z
N MET A 1 24.18 -27.25 -28.66
CA MET A 1 23.27 -26.09 -28.69
C MET A 1 22.08 -26.47 -29.55
N ARG A 2 20.92 -26.75 -28.94
CA ARG A 2 19.69 -27.11 -29.68
C ARG A 2 19.02 -25.84 -30.19
N SER A 3 18.65 -25.85 -31.46
CA SER A 3 18.17 -24.69 -32.20
C SER A 3 16.75 -24.33 -31.74
N HIS A 4 16.58 -23.13 -31.17
CA HIS A 4 15.28 -22.58 -30.73
C HIS A 4 14.17 -22.70 -31.79
N LYS A 5 14.55 -22.81 -33.06
CA LYS A 5 13.65 -22.96 -34.20
C LYS A 5 12.89 -24.29 -34.19
N GLU A 6 13.48 -25.36 -33.64
CA GLU A 6 12.84 -26.69 -33.61
C GLU A 6 11.73 -26.75 -32.56
N MET A 7 11.91 -26.12 -31.40
CA MET A 7 10.90 -26.07 -30.35
C MET A 7 9.67 -25.24 -30.75
N ASP A 8 9.88 -24.17 -31.51
CA ASP A 8 8.82 -23.28 -31.99
C ASP A 8 7.90 -23.99 -33.01
N LEU A 9 8.49 -24.78 -33.90
CA LEU A 9 7.77 -25.62 -34.87
C LEU A 9 6.93 -26.71 -34.18
N VAL A 10 7.46 -27.35 -33.13
CA VAL A 10 6.74 -28.38 -32.38
C VAL A 10 5.57 -27.79 -31.59
N SER A 11 5.75 -26.62 -30.96
CA SER A 11 4.67 -25.94 -30.23
C SER A 11 3.49 -25.57 -31.13
N ASN A 12 3.78 -25.06 -32.34
CA ASN A 12 2.76 -24.72 -33.32
C ASN A 12 2.00 -25.96 -33.83
N PHE A 13 2.70 -27.09 -34.01
CA PHE A 13 2.07 -28.36 -34.39
C PHE A 13 1.17 -28.94 -33.29
N MET A 14 1.52 -28.74 -32.02
CA MET A 14 0.78 -29.26 -30.86
C MET A 14 -0.40 -28.37 -30.43
N GLY A 15 -0.67 -27.26 -31.13
CA GLY A 15 -1.75 -26.32 -30.79
C GLY A 15 -1.62 -25.69 -29.41
N LEU A 16 -0.40 -25.67 -28.84
CA LEU A 16 -0.15 -25.07 -27.54
C LEU A 16 -0.14 -23.55 -27.71
N PRO A 17 -0.79 -22.79 -26.80
CA PRO A 17 -0.68 -21.34 -26.82
C PRO A 17 0.79 -20.96 -26.69
N SER A 18 1.35 -20.34 -27.72
CA SER A 18 2.70 -19.80 -27.69
C SER A 18 2.68 -18.52 -26.85
N ASP A 19 2.57 -18.71 -25.54
CA ASP A 19 2.55 -17.61 -24.59
C ASP A 19 3.96 -17.03 -24.50
N ARG A 20 4.19 -15.94 -25.24
CA ARG A 20 5.26 -14.99 -24.95
C ARG A 20 4.91 -14.28 -23.64
N ALA A 21 4.92 -15.00 -22.54
CA ALA A 21 5.10 -14.40 -21.24
C ALA A 21 6.59 -14.07 -21.11
N GLU A 22 6.97 -12.90 -21.62
CA GLU A 22 8.14 -12.21 -21.09
C GLU A 22 7.86 -11.94 -19.62
N THR A 23 8.17 -12.92 -18.77
CA THR A 23 8.28 -12.71 -17.33
C THR A 23 9.48 -11.80 -17.16
N THR A 24 9.23 -10.48 -17.22
CA THR A 24 10.21 -9.48 -16.86
C THR A 24 10.56 -9.78 -15.40
N THR A 25 11.68 -10.49 -15.23
CA THR A 25 12.27 -10.81 -13.94
C THR A 25 12.85 -9.51 -13.41
N ARG A 26 11.98 -8.59 -13.02
CA ARG A 26 12.38 -7.41 -12.26
C ARG A 26 12.95 -7.96 -10.95
N PRO A 27 14.24 -7.78 -10.69
CA PRO A 27 14.79 -8.18 -9.40
C PRO A 27 13.99 -7.46 -8.30
N PRO A 28 13.71 -8.12 -7.17
CA PRO A 28 13.01 -7.47 -6.07
C PRO A 28 13.79 -6.22 -5.68
N LEU A 29 13.12 -5.08 -5.67
CA LEU A 29 13.72 -3.81 -5.25
C LEU A 29 14.26 -3.98 -3.82
N SER A 30 15.48 -3.51 -3.56
CA SER A 30 16.01 -3.49 -2.21
C SER A 30 15.12 -2.64 -1.31
N MET A 31 15.11 -2.94 0.00
CA MET A 31 14.30 -2.16 0.94
C MET A 31 14.70 -0.69 0.96
N GLU A 32 15.98 -0.35 0.72
CA GLU A 32 16.40 1.06 0.59
C GLU A 32 15.68 1.75 -0.58
N ASN A 33 15.61 1.10 -1.74
CA ASN A 33 14.96 1.66 -2.93
C ASN A 33 13.45 1.84 -2.74
N LEU A 34 12.81 1.03 -1.90
CA LEU A 34 11.39 1.23 -1.52
C LEU A 34 11.21 2.44 -0.61
N VAL A 35 12.14 2.68 0.32
CA VAL A 35 12.09 3.85 1.22
C VAL A 35 12.34 5.14 0.44
N GLU A 36 13.32 5.14 -0.46
CA GLU A 36 13.62 6.30 -1.32
C GLU A 36 12.48 6.62 -2.27
N LYS A 37 11.85 5.61 -2.89
CA LYS A 37 10.67 5.84 -3.74
C LYS A 37 9.47 6.38 -2.97
N VAL A 38 9.28 5.90 -1.73
CA VAL A 38 8.22 6.41 -0.85
C VAL A 38 8.54 7.84 -0.41
N TRP A 39 9.81 8.22 -0.25
CA TRP A 39 10.21 9.60 0.03
C TRP A 39 10.06 10.52 -1.18
N GLU A 40 10.34 10.06 -2.39
CA GLU A 40 10.15 10.82 -3.63
C GLU A 40 8.67 11.01 -3.99
N ASP A 41 7.82 9.98 -3.81
CA ASP A 41 6.36 10.08 -4.02
C ASP A 41 5.68 10.99 -2.97
N TRP A 42 6.35 11.33 -1.87
CA TRP A 42 5.79 12.13 -0.77
C TRP A 42 6.01 13.65 -0.90
N GLY A 43 6.48 14.11 -2.07
CA GLY A 43 6.29 15.48 -2.51
C GLY A 43 6.65 16.55 -1.48
N ILE A 44 7.92 16.61 -1.06
CA ILE A 44 8.41 17.82 -0.39
C ILE A 44 8.40 18.94 -1.42
N GLY A 45 7.30 19.68 -1.51
CA GLY A 45 7.13 20.81 -2.43
C GLY A 45 5.69 21.24 -2.73
N GLU A 46 4.70 20.37 -2.53
CA GLU A 46 3.28 20.70 -2.73
C GLU A 46 2.53 20.50 -1.41
N GLU A 47 1.61 21.43 -1.10
CA GLU A 47 0.86 21.56 0.15
C GLU A 47 0.69 20.24 0.93
N GLU A 48 1.21 20.17 2.17
CA GLU A 48 1.08 19.00 3.04
C GLU A 48 -0.41 18.67 3.27
N THR A 49 -0.96 17.79 2.43
CA THR A 49 -2.34 17.33 2.59
C THR A 49 -2.46 16.47 3.85
N ILE A 50 -3.61 16.52 4.48
CA ILE A 50 -3.92 15.70 5.68
C ILE A 50 -3.65 14.22 5.40
N GLU A 51 -3.92 13.75 4.18
CA GLU A 51 -3.66 12.38 3.74
C GLU A 51 -2.16 12.05 3.70
N SER A 52 -1.34 12.98 3.19
CA SER A 52 0.11 12.85 3.19
C SER A 52 0.67 12.82 4.61
N ILE A 53 0.19 13.68 5.52
CA ILE A 53 0.63 13.70 6.93
C ILE A 53 0.28 12.39 7.67
N ILE A 54 -0.92 11.84 7.42
CA ILE A 54 -1.36 10.59 8.05
C ILE A 54 -0.56 9.40 7.52
N SER A 55 -0.39 9.30 6.21
CA SER A 55 0.45 8.28 5.57
C SER A 55 1.89 8.40 6.07
N GLY A 56 2.37 9.65 6.08
CA GLY A 56 3.44 10.28 6.85
C GLY A 56 3.91 9.52 8.07
N ASN A 57 2.96 9.45 8.99
CA ASN A 57 3.17 9.04 10.36
C ASN A 57 2.49 7.71 10.66
N TRP A 58 2.09 6.95 9.64
CA TRP A 58 1.25 5.77 9.82
C TRP A 58 1.84 4.75 10.78
N GLN A 59 3.15 4.46 10.64
CA GLN A 59 3.85 3.57 11.57
C GLN A 59 3.81 4.04 13.03
N LYS A 60 3.87 5.35 13.27
CA LYS A 60 3.77 5.93 14.63
C LYS A 60 2.33 5.86 15.15
N ILE A 61 1.34 6.01 14.27
CA ILE A 61 -0.09 5.95 14.60
C ILE A 61 -0.48 4.53 15.03
N VAL A 62 -0.34 3.54 14.14
CA VAL A 62 -0.82 2.17 14.39
C VAL A 62 0.22 1.26 15.06
N GLY A 63 1.49 1.62 14.98
CA GLY A 63 2.63 0.82 15.46
C GLY A 63 3.24 -0.08 14.38
N ARG A 64 4.52 -0.40 14.54
CA ARG A 64 5.34 -1.17 13.58
C ARG A 64 4.74 -2.53 13.18
N ASN A 65 4.04 -3.19 14.10
CA ASN A 65 3.46 -4.51 13.86
C ASN A 65 2.24 -4.46 12.91
N LEU A 66 1.49 -3.35 12.91
CA LEU A 66 0.27 -3.20 12.12
C LEU A 66 0.51 -2.41 10.83
N SER A 67 1.50 -1.53 10.78
CA SER A 67 1.76 -0.67 9.62
C SER A 67 2.04 -1.42 8.33
N GLY A 68 2.56 -2.65 8.39
CA GLY A 68 2.74 -3.50 7.21
C GLY A 68 1.50 -4.33 6.81
N LYS A 69 0.44 -4.32 7.62
CA LYS A 69 -0.77 -5.15 7.45
C LYS A 69 -2.03 -4.32 7.21
N CYS A 70 -1.93 -3.00 7.36
CA CYS A 70 -2.99 -2.06 7.04
C CYS A 70 -2.40 -0.74 6.55
N ALA A 71 -3.19 0.00 5.77
CA ALA A 71 -2.79 1.28 5.23
C ALA A 71 -3.98 2.25 5.19
N PRO A 72 -3.76 3.56 5.39
CA PRO A 72 -4.76 4.57 5.09
C PRO A 72 -4.95 4.58 3.56
N VAL A 73 -6.21 4.68 3.12
CA VAL A 73 -6.55 4.67 1.69
C VAL A 73 -6.85 6.08 1.21
N ASN A 74 -7.81 6.72 1.86
CA ASN A 74 -8.21 8.08 1.58
C ASN A 74 -9.04 8.64 2.74
N LEU A 75 -9.20 9.96 2.73
CA LEU A 75 -10.16 10.68 3.54
C LEU A 75 -11.46 10.84 2.76
N SER A 76 -12.59 10.75 3.45
CA SER A 76 -13.89 11.08 2.86
C SER A 76 -13.93 12.54 2.42
N LYS A 77 -14.79 12.88 1.45
CA LYS A 77 -14.92 14.24 0.88
C LYS A 77 -15.18 15.33 1.93
N ASP A 78 -15.76 14.95 3.05
CA ASP A 78 -16.06 15.83 4.19
C ASP A 78 -14.89 15.98 5.18
N GLY A 79 -13.79 15.26 4.97
CA GLY A 79 -12.58 15.32 5.79
C GLY A 79 -12.69 14.61 7.15
N LYS A 80 -13.81 13.96 7.46
CA LYS A 80 -14.09 13.46 8.82
C LYS A 80 -13.87 11.96 8.99
N THR A 81 -13.91 11.20 7.91
CA THR A 81 -13.78 9.74 7.95
C THR A 81 -12.56 9.30 7.18
N LEU A 82 -11.63 8.63 7.87
CA LEU A 82 -10.47 7.98 7.24
C LEU A 82 -10.83 6.54 6.88
N LEU A 83 -10.64 6.18 5.61
CA LEU A 83 -10.75 4.81 5.13
C LEU A 83 -9.41 4.09 5.34
N ILE A 84 -9.46 2.92 5.97
CA ILE A 84 -8.30 2.08 6.24
C ILE A 84 -8.53 0.72 5.58
N ARG A 85 -7.57 0.26 4.78
CA ARG A 85 -7.56 -1.10 4.24
C ARG A 85 -6.82 -2.02 5.20
N ALA A 86 -7.39 -3.17 5.49
CA ALA A 86 -6.76 -4.21 6.31
C ALA A 86 -6.54 -5.49 5.50
N ALA A 87 -5.42 -6.19 5.75
CA ALA A 87 -5.06 -7.41 5.04
C ALA A 87 -5.92 -8.64 5.39
N SER A 88 -6.54 -8.68 6.59
CA SER A 88 -7.35 -9.82 7.03
C SER A 88 -8.42 -9.41 8.05
N SER A 89 -9.42 -10.28 8.28
CA SER A 89 -10.47 -10.07 9.29
C SER A 89 -9.91 -9.87 10.71
N THR A 90 -8.86 -10.61 11.06
CA THR A 90 -8.15 -10.44 12.35
C THR A 90 -7.59 -9.02 12.50
N ILE A 91 -6.97 -8.48 11.45
CA ILE A 91 -6.45 -7.11 11.46
C ILE A 91 -7.58 -6.09 11.51
N LYS A 92 -8.72 -6.36 10.86
CA LYS A 92 -9.92 -5.50 10.97
C LYS A 92 -10.42 -5.42 12.41
N GLN A 93 -10.47 -6.56 13.10
CA GLN A 93 -10.94 -6.64 14.49
C GLN A 93 -9.97 -5.92 15.43
N GLU A 94 -8.66 -6.13 15.26
CA GLU A 94 -7.62 -5.44 16.04
C GLU A 94 -7.68 -3.92 15.86
N LEU A 95 -7.79 -3.43 14.62
CA LEU A 95 -7.93 -2.01 14.32
C LEU A 95 -9.24 -1.43 14.89
N SER A 96 -10.32 -2.22 14.90
CA SER A 96 -11.59 -1.82 15.48
C SER A 96 -11.49 -1.68 17.00
N PHE A 97 -10.79 -2.59 17.67
CA PHE A 97 -10.53 -2.51 19.11
C PHE A 97 -9.69 -1.28 19.47
N ARG A 98 -8.66 -0.98 18.67
CA ARG A 98 -7.75 0.17 18.86
C ARG A 98 -8.25 1.47 18.24
N LYS A 99 -9.48 1.51 17.72
CA LYS A 99 -10.03 2.65 16.96
C LYS A 99 -9.92 3.99 17.71
N ILE A 100 -10.23 4.00 19.00
CA ILE A 100 -10.17 5.23 19.83
C ILE A 100 -8.73 5.71 20.00
N GLU A 101 -7.78 4.79 20.22
CA GLU A 101 -6.36 5.11 20.37
C GLU A 101 -5.79 5.69 19.06
N ILE A 102 -6.10 5.05 17.94
CA ILE A 102 -5.67 5.47 16.60
C ILE A 102 -6.23 6.87 16.28
N LEU A 103 -7.52 7.11 16.56
CA LEU A 103 -8.13 8.44 16.38
C LEU A 103 -7.46 9.52 17.24
N LYS A 104 -7.14 9.22 18.50
CA LYS A 104 -6.41 10.17 19.36
C LYS A 104 -5.04 10.51 18.78
N LYS A 105 -4.31 9.50 18.29
CA LYS A 105 -2.99 9.70 17.67
C LYS A 105 -3.08 10.51 16.38
N ILE A 106 -4.03 10.22 15.50
CA ILE A 106 -4.28 11.02 14.29
C ILE A 106 -4.60 12.47 14.66
N ASN A 107 -5.51 12.69 15.61
CA ASN A 107 -5.89 14.04 16.04
C ASN A 107 -4.78 14.79 16.80
N SER A 108 -3.75 14.08 17.28
CA SER A 108 -2.56 14.70 17.87
C SER A 108 -1.55 15.21 16.82
N LEU A 109 -1.68 14.77 15.55
CA LEU A 109 -0.89 15.29 14.45
C LEU A 109 -1.37 16.69 14.05
N LYS A 110 -0.44 17.51 13.55
CA LYS A 110 -0.72 18.86 13.06
C LYS A 110 -1.75 18.78 11.92
N ASP A 111 -2.73 19.70 11.93
CA ASP A 111 -3.78 19.84 10.92
C ASP A 111 -4.71 18.62 10.68
N CYS A 112 -4.63 17.58 11.52
CA CYS A 112 -5.43 16.35 11.39
C CYS A 112 -6.67 16.28 12.33
N ARG A 113 -7.00 17.37 13.05
CA ARG A 113 -8.08 17.39 14.06
C ARG A 113 -9.50 17.18 13.52
N ALA A 114 -9.67 17.21 12.20
CA ALA A 114 -10.96 17.03 11.54
C ALA A 114 -11.44 15.57 11.53
N VAL A 115 -10.53 14.59 11.75
CA VAL A 115 -10.85 13.17 11.64
C VAL A 115 -11.62 12.69 12.88
N LYS A 116 -12.89 12.36 12.68
CA LYS A 116 -13.81 11.91 13.73
C LYS A 116 -14.09 10.41 13.68
N ASN A 117 -13.90 9.79 12.53
CA ASN A 117 -14.27 8.39 12.34
C ASN A 117 -13.25 7.62 11.50
N LEU A 118 -13.16 6.32 11.76
CA LEU A 118 -12.36 5.38 10.99
C LEU A 118 -13.29 4.32 10.39
N ARG A 119 -13.20 4.12 9.08
CA ARG A 119 -13.88 3.03 8.38
C ARG A 119 -12.83 2.01 7.95
N ILE A 120 -12.95 0.79 8.45
CA ILE A 120 -12.00 -0.29 8.20
C ILE A 120 -12.61 -1.23 7.17
N ASN A 121 -11.92 -1.44 6.05
CA ASN A 121 -12.40 -2.19 4.90
C ASN A 121 -11.54 -3.41 4.58
#